data_AF-A0A9D1DTF4-F1
#
_entry.id   AF-A0A9D1DTF4-F1
#
_cell.length_a   1.000
_cell.length_b   1.000
_cell.length_c   1.000
_cell.angle_alpha   90.00
_cell.angle_beta   90.00
_cell.angle_gamma   90.00
#
_symmetry.space_group_name_H-M   'P 1'
#
loop_
_entity.id
_entity.type
_entity.pdbx_description
1 polymer ?
#
loop_
_entity_poly.entity_id
_entity_poly.type
_entity_poly.pdbx_seq_one_letter_code
_entity_poly.pdbx_strand_id
1 'polypeptide(L)'
;MTNSAKKVGKERKDMPKINELNNYISTITNNFNNTILKIKDIEYHYYLDKLLTTEFNNLKEKDKELILEELINYYLTEIKNLKSQISLKEISKQVNDIIDFFNFHKDDLKDNIDYCSIIEEAEDIASDLYSKVTNVNDRNIELPIKITFLKSYCISSNIKDNDIIRVLTWIVLKLSVIYHCLPKHTINCSR
;
A
#
# COMPACT_ATOMS: atom_id res chain seq x y z
N MET A 1 -20.68 -66.86 31.19
CA MET A 1 -19.55 -67.31 30.35
C MET A 1 -20.03 -67.22 28.91
N THR A 2 -19.50 -66.45 27.97
CA THR A 2 -18.20 -65.80 27.82
C THR A 2 -18.33 -64.70 26.75
N ASN A 3 -17.51 -63.65 26.92
CA ASN A 3 -17.28 -62.52 26.02
C ASN A 3 -17.05 -62.90 24.55
N SER A 4 -17.39 -62.00 23.63
CA SER A 4 -16.41 -61.51 22.65
C SER A 4 -16.84 -60.17 22.05
N ALA A 5 -16.24 -59.11 22.60
CA ALA A 5 -16.19 -57.80 21.99
C ALA A 5 -15.37 -57.88 20.69
N LYS A 6 -15.98 -57.52 19.55
CA LYS A 6 -15.26 -57.32 18.29
C LYS A 6 -14.70 -55.89 18.29
N LYS A 7 -13.43 -55.76 18.67
CA LYS A 7 -12.67 -54.51 18.62
C LYS A 7 -12.10 -54.33 17.21
N VAL A 8 -12.51 -53.24 16.57
CA VAL A 8 -11.73 -52.28 15.75
C VAL A 8 -10.54 -52.83 14.94
N GLY A 9 -10.66 -52.69 13.63
CA GLY A 9 -9.52 -52.63 12.71
C GLY A 9 -9.87 -51.71 11.54
N LYS A 10 -9.94 -50.39 11.77
CA LYS A 10 -9.93 -49.41 10.67
C LYS A 10 -8.49 -49.39 10.17
N GLU A 11 -8.21 -50.10 9.09
CA GLU A 11 -6.93 -50.03 8.39
C GLU A 11 -6.60 -48.56 8.13
N ARG A 12 -5.55 -48.05 8.79
CA ARG A 12 -4.94 -46.80 8.38
C ARG A 12 -4.34 -47.09 7.01
N LYS A 13 -4.86 -46.43 5.97
CA LYS A 13 -4.25 -46.39 4.63
C LYS A 13 -2.73 -46.27 4.79
N ASP A 14 -2.02 -47.18 4.15
CA ASP A 14 -0.60 -47.46 4.34
C ASP A 14 0.22 -46.18 4.50
N MET A 15 0.87 -46.07 5.65
CA MET A 15 1.84 -45.01 5.90
C MET A 15 3.00 -45.17 4.90
N PRO A 16 3.48 -44.10 4.24
CA PRO A 16 4.57 -44.21 3.28
C PRO A 16 5.77 -44.91 3.92
N LYS A 17 6.48 -45.75 3.15
CA LYS A 17 7.71 -46.39 3.65
C LYS A 17 8.63 -45.30 4.19
N ILE A 18 9.35 -45.54 5.29
CA ILE A 18 10.14 -44.52 6.00
C ILE A 18 11.04 -43.70 5.05
N ASN A 19 11.64 -44.33 4.04
CA ASN A 19 12.46 -43.64 3.03
C ASN A 19 11.63 -42.75 2.08
N GLU A 20 10.43 -43.17 1.69
CA GLU A 20 9.51 -42.34 0.89
C GLU A 20 9.00 -41.16 1.73
N LEU A 21 8.65 -41.39 2.99
CA LEU A 21 8.26 -40.34 3.93
C LEU A 21 9.37 -39.29 4.10
N ASN A 22 10.61 -39.74 4.29
CA ASN A 22 11.77 -38.85 4.41
C ASN A 22 12.01 -38.04 3.13
N ASN A 23 11.82 -38.65 1.96
CA ASN A 23 11.90 -37.95 0.68
C ASN A 23 10.81 -36.88 0.55
N TYR A 24 9.56 -37.20 0.88
CA TYR A 24 8.47 -36.23 0.88
C TYR A 24 8.73 -35.05 1.83
N ILE A 25 9.19 -35.34 3.05
CA ILE A 25 9.54 -34.30 4.04
C ILE A 25 10.65 -33.40 3.50
N SER A 26 11.69 -33.97 2.91
CA SER A 26 12.81 -33.22 2.33
C SER A 26 12.37 -32.32 1.16
N THR A 27 11.57 -32.84 0.23
CA THR A 27 11.03 -32.06 -0.90
C THR A 27 10.17 -30.90 -0.42
N ILE A 28 9.25 -31.14 0.52
CA ILE A 28 8.39 -30.09 1.07
C ILE A 28 9.23 -29.03 1.79
N THR A 29 10.21 -29.45 2.59
CA THR A 29 11.12 -28.55 3.32
C THR A 29 11.90 -27.66 2.35
N ASN A 30 12.44 -28.24 1.28
CA ASN A 30 13.14 -27.47 0.24
C ASN A 30 12.21 -26.48 -0.46
N ASN A 31 10.96 -26.88 -0.75
CA ASN A 31 9.98 -25.98 -1.35
C ASN A 31 9.66 -24.79 -0.42
N PHE A 32 9.48 -25.03 0.88
CA PHE A 32 9.30 -23.96 1.87
C PHE A 32 10.52 -23.04 1.91
N ASN A 33 11.72 -23.60 2.07
CA ASN A 33 12.96 -22.82 2.17
C ASN A 33 13.17 -21.96 0.91
N ASN A 34 13.02 -22.55 -0.28
CA ASN A 34 13.17 -21.81 -1.54
C ASN A 34 12.13 -20.70 -1.70
N THR A 35 10.89 -20.93 -1.26
CA THR A 35 9.84 -19.91 -1.31
C THR A 35 10.11 -18.78 -0.33
N ILE A 36 10.53 -19.09 0.90
CA ILE A 36 10.90 -18.09 1.91
C ILE A 36 12.09 -17.25 1.42
N LEU A 37 13.11 -17.87 0.81
CA LEU A 37 14.24 -17.13 0.24
C LEU A 37 13.79 -16.13 -0.83
N LYS A 38 12.92 -16.56 -1.76
CA LYS A 38 12.35 -15.65 -2.77
C LYS A 38 11.61 -14.46 -2.15
N ILE A 39 10.85 -14.70 -1.08
CA ILE A 39 10.14 -13.62 -0.37
C ILE A 39 11.14 -12.69 0.31
N LYS A 40 12.16 -13.23 0.99
CA LYS A 40 13.22 -12.44 1.63
C LYS A 40 14.04 -11.60 0.65
N ASP A 41 14.14 -12.05 -0.61
CA ASP A 41 14.83 -11.32 -1.68
C ASP A 41 13.99 -10.15 -2.23
N ILE A 42 12.71 -10.04 -1.87
CA ILE A 42 11.89 -8.87 -2.22
C ILE A 42 12.42 -7.66 -1.45
N GLU A 43 12.61 -6.54 -2.15
CA GLU A 43 13.02 -5.28 -1.51
C GLU A 43 11.85 -4.71 -0.72
N TYR A 44 11.93 -4.78 0.62
CA TYR A 44 10.90 -4.31 1.55
C TYR A 44 10.97 -2.81 1.88
N HIS A 45 11.93 -2.07 1.32
CA HIS A 45 12.26 -0.71 1.75
C HIS A 45 12.55 0.21 0.57
N TYR A 46 11.50 0.56 -0.17
CA TYR A 46 11.57 1.66 -1.14
C TYR A 46 11.54 2.99 -0.40
N TYR A 47 12.62 3.75 -0.50
CA TYR A 47 12.70 5.04 0.17
C TYR A 47 12.09 6.14 -0.71
N LEU A 48 11.15 6.90 -0.15
CA LEU A 48 10.42 7.94 -0.89
C LEU A 48 11.34 9.05 -1.40
N ASP A 49 12.38 9.40 -0.64
CA ASP A 49 13.42 10.35 -1.03
C ASP A 49 14.17 9.94 -2.31
N LYS A 50 14.21 8.64 -2.63
CA LYS A 50 14.83 8.09 -3.86
C LYS A 50 13.85 8.00 -5.03
N LEU A 51 12.55 7.95 -4.76
CA LEU A 51 11.52 8.03 -5.81
C LEU A 51 11.42 9.45 -6.36
N LEU A 52 11.60 10.42 -5.47
CA LEU A 52 11.79 11.82 -5.84
C LEU A 52 13.22 11.96 -6.36
N THR A 53 13.39 12.27 -7.64
CA THR A 53 14.71 12.26 -8.28
C THR A 53 15.68 13.24 -7.59
N THR A 54 16.99 13.05 -7.79
CA THR A 54 18.01 13.98 -7.29
C THR A 54 17.70 15.42 -7.71
N GLU A 55 17.16 15.62 -8.90
CA GLU A 55 16.71 16.91 -9.42
C GLU A 55 15.60 17.49 -8.54
N PHE A 56 14.59 16.72 -8.16
CA PHE A 56 13.52 17.17 -7.26
C PHE A 56 14.09 17.62 -5.91
N ASN A 57 14.98 16.82 -5.32
CA ASN A 57 15.55 17.12 -4.00
C ASN A 57 16.33 18.45 -3.98
N ASN A 58 16.92 18.83 -5.12
CA ASN A 58 17.66 20.08 -5.29
C ASN A 58 16.79 21.31 -5.59
N LEU A 59 15.49 21.15 -5.80
CA LEU A 59 14.58 22.27 -6.05
C LEU A 59 14.32 23.10 -4.78
N LYS A 60 13.93 24.36 -4.99
CA LYS A 60 13.40 25.21 -3.92
C LYS A 60 12.05 24.67 -3.46
N GLU A 61 11.69 24.89 -2.20
CA GLU A 61 10.43 24.38 -1.64
C GLU A 61 9.20 24.78 -2.45
N LYS A 62 9.12 26.03 -2.91
CA LYS A 62 8.01 26.49 -3.74
C LYS A 62 7.86 25.67 -5.04
N ASP A 63 8.97 25.29 -5.66
CA ASP A 63 8.95 24.49 -6.90
C ASP A 63 8.58 23.03 -6.59
N LYS A 64 9.04 22.50 -5.44
CA LYS A 64 8.61 21.18 -4.92
C LYS A 64 7.11 21.15 -4.67
N GLU A 65 6.57 22.16 -4.00
CA GLU A 65 5.13 22.30 -3.76
C GLU A 65 4.38 22.30 -5.10
N LEU A 66 4.79 23.13 -6.07
CA LEU A 66 4.11 23.15 -7.38
C LEU A 66 4.09 21.77 -8.06
N ILE A 67 5.19 21.03 -8.05
CA ILE A 67 5.23 19.68 -8.61
C ILE A 67 4.30 18.73 -7.86
N LEU A 68 4.29 18.77 -6.53
CA LEU A 68 3.43 17.92 -5.71
C LEU A 68 1.95 18.28 -5.91
N GLU A 69 1.61 19.57 -6.09
CA GLU A 69 0.26 20.02 -6.44
C GLU A 69 -0.20 19.40 -7.77
N GLU A 70 0.65 19.44 -8.79
CA GLU A 70 0.35 18.84 -10.10
C GLU A 70 0.18 17.32 -10.00
N LEU A 71 1.03 16.63 -9.24
CA LEU A 71 0.93 15.17 -9.05
C LEU A 71 -0.34 14.75 -8.28
N ILE A 72 -0.71 15.49 -7.22
CA ILE A 72 -1.96 15.25 -6.49
C ILE A 72 -3.15 15.41 -7.44
N ASN A 73 -3.19 16.52 -8.20
CA ASN A 73 -4.28 16.78 -9.14
C ASN A 73 -4.33 15.78 -10.29
N TYR A 74 -3.19 15.33 -10.78
CA TYR A 74 -3.08 14.28 -11.77
C TYR A 74 -3.77 13.00 -11.29
N TYR A 75 -3.36 12.46 -10.13
CA TYR A 75 -3.95 11.21 -9.64
C TYR A 75 -5.42 11.34 -9.27
N LEU A 76 -5.85 12.46 -8.67
CA LEU A 76 -7.26 12.69 -8.37
C LEU A 76 -8.11 12.77 -9.65
N THR A 77 -7.58 13.39 -10.71
CA THR A 77 -8.25 13.45 -12.01
C THR A 77 -8.36 12.06 -12.64
N GLU A 78 -7.28 11.28 -12.63
CA GLU A 78 -7.28 9.91 -13.16
C GLU A 78 -8.25 9.01 -12.39
N ILE A 79 -8.26 9.07 -11.06
CA ILE A 79 -9.23 8.36 -10.21
C ILE A 79 -10.66 8.76 -10.56
N LYS A 80 -10.94 10.06 -10.68
CA LYS A 80 -12.26 10.57 -11.05
C LYS A 80 -12.69 10.08 -12.44
N ASN A 81 -11.75 10.02 -13.39
CA ASN A 81 -12.01 9.58 -14.77
C ASN A 81 -12.29 8.08 -14.89
N LEU A 82 -11.77 7.26 -13.98
CA LEU A 82 -12.11 5.82 -13.94
C LEU A 82 -13.59 5.58 -13.65
N LYS A 83 -14.32 6.56 -13.09
CA LYS A 83 -15.74 6.43 -12.67
C LYS A 83 -15.99 5.19 -11.80
N SER A 84 -14.96 4.74 -11.09
CA SER A 84 -15.04 3.58 -10.21
C SER A 84 -15.93 3.93 -9.02
N GLN A 85 -16.95 3.10 -8.76
CA GLN A 85 -17.79 3.20 -7.57
C GLN A 85 -17.25 2.36 -6.41
N ILE A 86 -16.03 1.83 -6.54
CA ILE A 86 -15.41 1.00 -5.51
C ILE A 86 -15.14 1.86 -4.27
N SER A 87 -15.58 1.37 -3.12
CA SER A 87 -15.24 2.04 -1.87
C SER A 87 -13.76 1.82 -1.53
N LEU A 88 -13.12 2.79 -0.88
CA LEU A 88 -11.72 2.63 -0.44
C LEU A 88 -11.56 1.42 0.48
N LYS A 89 -12.60 1.06 1.23
CA LYS A 89 -12.65 -0.11 2.11
C LYS A 89 -12.50 -1.44 1.36
N GLU A 90 -12.95 -1.53 0.11
CA GLU A 90 -12.83 -2.74 -0.71
C GLU A 90 -11.39 -3.00 -1.15
N ILE A 91 -10.63 -1.93 -1.41
CA ILE A 91 -9.23 -2.01 -1.86
C ILE A 91 -8.21 -1.73 -0.76
N SER A 92 -8.65 -1.42 0.46
CA SER A 92 -7.78 -0.93 1.55
C SER A 92 -6.67 -1.92 1.88
N LYS A 93 -6.96 -3.22 1.92
CA LYS A 93 -5.95 -4.25 2.14
C LYS A 93 -4.87 -4.20 1.07
N GLN A 94 -5.26 -4.19 -0.20
CA GLN A 94 -4.30 -4.16 -1.31
C GLN A 94 -3.47 -2.87 -1.30
N VAL A 95 -4.09 -1.74 -0.98
CA VAL A 95 -3.42 -0.45 -0.86
C VAL A 95 -2.39 -0.49 0.27
N ASN A 96 -2.76 -0.98 1.45
CA ASN A 96 -1.87 -1.05 2.61
C ASN A 96 -0.74 -2.06 2.39
N ASP A 97 -1.04 -3.24 1.82
CA ASP A 97 -0.05 -4.26 1.47
C ASP A 97 1.05 -3.69 0.54
N ILE A 98 0.73 -2.72 -0.32
CA ILE A 98 1.71 -2.05 -1.19
C ILE A 98 2.46 -0.94 -0.45
N ILE A 99 1.75 -0.13 0.35
CA ILE A 99 2.32 1.01 1.07
C ILE A 99 3.33 0.57 2.13
N ASP A 100 3.13 -0.59 2.75
CA ASP A 100 4.04 -1.17 3.74
C ASP A 100 5.46 -1.42 3.19
N PHE A 101 5.66 -1.38 1.86
CA PHE A 101 6.98 -1.45 1.23
C PHE A 101 7.73 -0.10 1.16
N PHE A 102 7.09 1.00 1.54
CA PHE A 102 7.65 2.35 1.43
C PHE A 102 7.99 2.95 2.80
N ASN A 103 9.11 3.67 2.88
CA ASN A 103 9.54 4.43 4.06
C ASN A 103 10.17 5.77 3.65
N PHE A 104 10.31 6.72 4.57
CA PHE A 104 10.96 8.01 4.24
C PHE A 104 12.48 7.87 4.10
N HIS A 105 13.17 7.28 5.08
CA HIS A 105 14.61 7.01 5.00
C HIS A 105 15.05 5.77 5.82
N LYS A 106 16.27 5.31 5.57
CA LYS A 106 16.87 4.16 6.27
C LYS A 106 17.23 4.47 7.74
N ASP A 107 17.44 5.74 8.05
CA ASP A 107 17.89 6.24 9.36
C ASP A 107 16.76 6.90 10.16
N ASP A 108 15.49 6.61 9.85
CA ASP A 108 14.29 7.23 10.46
C ASP A 108 14.23 7.15 12.00
N LEU A 109 15.09 6.35 12.63
CA LEU A 109 15.24 6.22 14.09
C LEU A 109 16.21 7.22 14.73
N LYS A 110 16.98 8.00 13.97
CA LYS A 110 18.03 8.90 14.51
C LYS A 110 17.60 10.33 14.79
N ASP A 111 16.60 10.85 14.07
CA ASP A 111 16.37 12.30 13.98
C ASP A 111 15.20 12.85 14.84
N ASN A 112 14.58 12.05 15.72
CA ASN A 112 13.41 12.47 16.51
C ASN A 112 12.27 13.10 15.66
N ILE A 113 12.16 12.71 14.39
CA ILE A 113 11.07 13.10 13.51
C ILE A 113 9.90 12.16 13.80
N ASP A 114 8.73 12.72 14.10
CA ASP A 114 7.51 11.94 14.31
C ASP A 114 6.89 11.55 12.96
N TYR A 115 7.52 10.57 12.32
CA TYR A 115 7.05 10.03 11.04
C TYR A 115 5.68 9.37 11.15
N CYS A 116 5.30 8.87 12.34
CA CYS A 116 3.98 8.28 12.53
C CYS A 116 2.91 9.35 12.32
N SER A 117 3.04 10.51 12.97
CA SER A 117 2.11 11.62 12.77
C SER A 117 2.08 12.13 11.32
N ILE A 118 3.23 12.18 10.64
CA ILE A 118 3.31 12.59 9.21
C ILE A 118 2.54 11.61 8.30
N ILE A 119 2.75 10.30 8.51
CA ILE A 119 2.13 9.26 7.70
C ILE A 119 0.62 9.22 7.96
N GLU A 120 0.20 9.19 9.22
CA GLU A 120 -1.22 9.16 9.61
C GLU A 120 -1.98 10.35 9.01
N GLU A 121 -1.44 11.57 9.16
CA GLU A 121 -2.01 12.78 8.59
C GLU A 121 -2.15 12.68 7.06
N ALA A 122 -1.10 12.21 6.37
CA ALA A 122 -1.11 12.06 4.93
C ALA A 122 -2.11 10.99 4.44
N GLU A 123 -2.21 9.86 5.15
CA GLU A 123 -3.14 8.78 4.85
C GLU A 123 -4.60 9.23 4.99
N ASP A 124 -4.90 9.98 6.06
CA ASP A 124 -6.23 10.53 6.31
C ASP A 124 -6.61 11.53 5.22
N ILE A 125 -5.71 12.47 4.89
CA ILE A 125 -5.95 13.45 3.82
C ILE A 125 -6.17 12.76 2.47
N ALA A 126 -5.33 11.81 2.09
CA ALA A 126 -5.47 11.11 0.81
C ALA A 126 -6.78 10.31 0.72
N SER A 127 -7.18 9.64 1.80
CA SER A 127 -8.45 8.90 1.89
C SER A 127 -9.66 9.83 1.82
N ASP A 128 -9.56 11.00 2.44
CA ASP A 128 -10.57 12.05 2.45
C ASP A 128 -10.76 12.67 1.05
N LEU A 129 -9.65 12.95 0.35
CA LEU A 129 -9.62 13.43 -1.03
C LEU A 129 -10.20 12.40 -1.99
N TYR A 130 -9.83 11.12 -1.87
CA TYR A 130 -10.42 10.03 -2.64
C TYR A 130 -11.95 10.00 -2.51
N SER A 131 -12.43 10.04 -1.27
CA SER A 131 -13.87 9.99 -0.96
C SER A 131 -14.61 11.18 -1.56
N LYS A 132 -14.02 12.39 -1.50
CA LYS A 132 -14.56 13.59 -2.13
C LYS A 132 -14.58 13.50 -3.67
N VAL A 133 -13.54 12.95 -4.29
CA VAL A 133 -13.44 12.90 -5.76
C VAL A 133 -14.39 11.86 -6.37
N THR A 134 -14.66 10.78 -5.63
CA THR A 134 -15.56 9.69 -6.02
C THR A 134 -17.01 9.92 -5.59
N ASN A 135 -17.31 11.07 -4.96
CA ASN A 135 -18.62 11.45 -4.46
C ASN A 135 -19.22 10.46 -3.45
N VAL A 136 -18.37 9.85 -2.62
CA VAL A 136 -18.80 8.97 -1.52
C VAL A 136 -19.42 9.82 -0.42
N ASN A 137 -20.60 9.42 0.07
CA ASN A 137 -21.36 10.13 1.11
C ASN A 137 -21.73 11.59 0.74
N ASP A 138 -22.03 11.86 -0.53
CA ASP A 138 -22.40 13.19 -1.06
C ASP A 138 -21.35 14.29 -0.84
N ARG A 139 -20.12 13.88 -0.53
CA ARG A 139 -18.98 14.77 -0.40
C ARG A 139 -18.36 14.98 -1.77
N ASN A 140 -18.19 16.23 -2.17
CA ASN A 140 -17.56 16.57 -3.44
C ASN A 140 -16.37 17.52 -3.22
N ILE A 141 -15.41 17.48 -4.14
CA ILE A 141 -14.35 18.48 -4.27
C ILE A 141 -14.19 18.88 -5.73
N GLU A 142 -14.02 20.18 -5.95
CA GLU A 142 -13.68 20.69 -7.26
C GLU A 142 -12.18 20.53 -7.51
N LEU A 143 -11.84 20.05 -8.70
CA LEU A 143 -10.46 19.95 -9.18
C LEU A 143 -10.20 21.12 -10.17
N PRO A 144 -8.97 21.69 -10.21
CA PRO A 144 -7.80 21.31 -9.43
C PRO A 144 -7.80 21.92 -8.01
N ILE A 145 -7.19 21.22 -7.07
CA ILE A 145 -6.99 21.65 -5.68
C ILE A 145 -5.64 22.36 -5.56
N LYS A 146 -5.60 23.45 -4.80
CA LYS A 146 -4.35 24.14 -4.47
C LYS A 146 -3.69 23.58 -3.21
N ILE A 147 -2.37 23.51 -3.17
CA ILE A 147 -1.63 23.15 -1.96
C ILE A 147 -1.91 24.12 -0.82
N THR A 148 -2.17 25.40 -1.12
CA THR A 148 -2.57 26.37 -0.10
C THR A 148 -3.86 25.96 0.61
N PHE A 149 -4.79 25.32 -0.09
CA PHE A 149 -5.99 24.74 0.53
C PHE A 149 -5.62 23.57 1.45
N LEU A 150 -4.78 22.63 0.99
CA LEU A 150 -4.34 21.51 1.82
C LEU A 150 -3.62 21.99 3.08
N LYS A 151 -2.67 22.92 2.95
CA LYS A 151 -1.92 23.49 4.08
C LYS A 151 -2.80 24.23 5.08
N SER A 152 -3.84 24.92 4.62
CA SER A 152 -4.66 25.76 5.48
C SER A 152 -5.81 25.01 6.16
N TYR A 153 -6.31 23.94 5.53
CA TYR A 153 -7.57 23.31 5.94
C TYR A 153 -7.49 21.80 6.13
N CYS A 154 -6.44 21.14 5.64
CA CYS A 154 -6.31 19.69 5.73
C CYS A 154 -5.17 19.28 6.65
N ILE A 155 -4.02 19.94 6.55
CA ILE A 155 -2.84 19.61 7.35
C ILE A 155 -2.96 20.25 8.74
N SER A 156 -2.89 19.42 9.77
CA SER A 156 -2.89 19.82 11.17
C SER A 156 -1.74 20.76 11.51
N SER A 157 -2.00 21.72 12.40
CA SER A 157 -0.97 22.63 12.95
C SER A 157 0.12 21.93 13.76
N ASN A 158 -0.06 20.63 14.07
CA ASN A 158 0.94 19.82 14.76
C ASN A 158 2.07 19.38 13.83
N ILE A 159 1.85 19.40 12.51
CA ILE A 159 2.89 19.16 11.51
C ILE A 159 3.76 20.41 11.39
N LYS A 160 5.08 20.24 11.53
CA LYS A 160 6.03 21.35 11.37
C LYS A 160 6.09 21.76 9.90
N ASP A 161 6.35 23.04 9.63
CA ASP A 161 6.46 23.55 8.25
C ASP A 161 7.45 22.75 7.39
N ASN A 162 8.59 22.37 7.97
CA ASN A 162 9.62 21.59 7.28
C ASN A 162 9.19 20.15 6.93
N ASP A 163 8.09 19.67 7.51
CA ASP A 163 7.52 18.33 7.28
C ASP A 163 6.37 18.35 6.27
N ILE A 164 5.91 19.52 5.83
CA ILE A 164 4.79 19.64 4.87
C ILE A 164 5.12 18.95 3.56
N ILE A 165 6.34 19.09 3.04
CA ILE A 165 6.76 18.39 1.81
C ILE A 165 6.68 16.87 1.98
N ARG A 166 6.99 16.34 3.17
CA ARG A 166 6.90 14.90 3.47
C ARG A 166 5.46 14.44 3.45
N VAL A 167 4.56 15.16 4.12
CA VAL A 167 3.11 14.90 4.10
C VAL A 167 2.59 14.88 2.66
N LEU A 168 2.89 15.92 1.88
CA LEU A 168 2.45 16.03 0.48
C LEU A 168 2.99 14.89 -0.39
N THR A 169 4.26 14.50 -0.18
CA THR A 169 4.86 13.37 -0.91
C THR A 169 4.14 12.06 -0.58
N TRP A 170 3.80 11.83 0.68
CA TRP A 170 3.06 10.63 1.08
C TRP A 170 1.62 10.61 0.57
N ILE A 171 0.97 11.77 0.50
CA ILE A 171 -0.35 11.91 -0.17
C ILE A 171 -0.24 11.45 -1.63
N VAL A 172 0.78 11.91 -2.36
CA VAL A 172 1.02 11.48 -3.75
C VAL A 172 1.23 9.97 -3.84
N LEU A 173 2.03 9.39 -2.95
CA LEU A 173 2.23 7.93 -2.88
C LEU A 173 0.89 7.20 -2.68
N LYS A 174 0.11 7.55 -1.64
CA LYS A 174 -1.17 6.91 -1.33
C LYS A 174 -2.14 6.98 -2.52
N LEU A 175 -2.29 8.17 -3.12
CA LEU A 175 -3.15 8.37 -4.29
C LEU A 175 -2.68 7.55 -5.49
N SER A 176 -1.37 7.46 -5.73
CA SER A 176 -0.81 6.65 -6.81
C SER A 176 -1.11 5.16 -6.63
N VAL A 177 -1.00 4.64 -5.40
CA VAL A 177 -1.29 3.23 -5.08
C VAL A 177 -2.79 2.97 -5.22
N ILE A 178 -3.64 3.85 -4.68
CA ILE A 178 -5.09 3.77 -4.86
C ILE A 178 -5.45 3.68 -6.34
N TYR A 179 -4.93 4.58 -7.17
CA TYR A 179 -5.16 4.57 -8.61
C TYR A 179 -4.79 3.23 -9.27
N HIS A 180 -3.69 2.60 -8.85
CA HIS A 180 -3.25 1.31 -9.38
C HIS A 180 -4.07 0.12 -8.89
N CYS A 181 -4.68 0.22 -7.70
CA CYS A 181 -5.57 -0.79 -7.14
C CYS A 181 -7.00 -0.71 -7.71
N LEU A 182 -7.37 0.41 -8.34
CA LEU A 182 -8.68 0.54 -8.98
C LEU A 182 -8.75 -0.28 -10.29
N PRO A 183 -9.90 -0.90 -10.58
CA PRO A 183 -10.12 -1.62 -11.82
C PRO A 183 -10.10 -0.63 -12.98
N LYS A 184 -9.25 -0.91 -13.96
CA LYS A 184 -9.21 -0.17 -15.21
C LYS A 184 -10.27 -0.78 -16.12
N HIS A 185 -11.21 0.03 -16.61
CA HIS A 185 -12.14 -0.42 -17.63
C HIS A 185 -11.33 -0.86 -18.86
N THR A 186 -11.16 -2.17 -19.05
CA THR A 186 -10.74 -2.72 -20.34
C THR A 186 -11.90 -2.50 -21.29
N ILE A 187 -11.76 -1.52 -22.18
CA ILE A 187 -12.59 -1.50 -23.40
C ILE A 187 -12.13 -2.72 -24.18
N ASN A 188 -12.90 -3.82 -24.07
CA ASN A 188 -12.83 -4.92 -25.01
C ASN A 188 -13.28 -4.37 -26.37
N CYS A 189 -12.35 -3.83 -27.14
CA CYS A 189 -12.52 -3.70 -28.58
C CYS A 189 -12.47 -5.12 -29.14
N SER A 190 -13.62 -5.76 -29.24
CA SER A 190 -13.82 -6.93 -30.09
C SER A 190 -13.35 -6.59 -31.51
N ARG A 191 -12.28 -7.25 -31.94
CA ARG A 191 -11.89 -7.42 -33.34
C ARG A 191 -12.03 -8.89 -33.69
#